data_AF-A0A7L4PIU2-F1
#
_entry.id   AF-A0A7L4PIU2-F1
#
_cell.length_a   1.000
_cell.length_b   1.000
_cell.length_c   1.000
_cell.angle_alpha   90.00
_cell.angle_beta   90.00
_cell.angle_gamma   90.00
#
_symmetry.space_group_name_H-M   'P 1'
#
loop_
_entity.id
_entity.type
_entity.pdbx_description
1 polymer ?
#
loop_
_entity_poly.entity_id
_entity_poly.type
_entity_poly.pdbx_seq_one_letter_code
_entity_poly.pdbx_strand_id
1 'polypeptide(L)'
;MKEWKKEEIEDIKQKVQAHSVIGIVGMRGMPAKQLQSMRRDLLGKALLKMSRNTLIKRALEESDEKIHSMGDFIEDQTALIFSEIDPFKLYRLIEKSKLPAPAKPGDILSKDVIIEKGPTSFKPGPIVGELQSAGISAAIEGGKVIIR
;
A
#
# COMPACT_ATOMS: atom_id res chain seq x y z
N MET A 1 13.00 -15.55 26.07
CA MET A 1 12.21 -15.27 24.86
C MET A 1 11.45 -16.53 24.49
N LYS A 2 10.17 -16.47 24.09
CA LYS A 2 9.41 -17.67 23.67
C LYS A 2 9.99 -18.23 22.36
N GLU A 3 9.92 -19.55 22.17
CA GLU A 3 10.59 -20.24 21.05
C GLU A 3 10.15 -19.73 19.68
N TRP A 4 8.83 -19.60 19.44
CA TRP A 4 8.28 -19.07 18.18
C TRP A 4 8.80 -17.67 17.79
N LYS A 5 9.24 -16.84 18.76
CA LYS A 5 9.81 -15.52 18.46
C LYS A 5 11.22 -15.64 17.90
N LYS A 6 12.00 -16.60 18.39
CA LYS A 6 13.35 -16.86 17.90
C LYS A 6 13.29 -17.47 16.50
N GLU A 7 12.39 -18.44 16.31
CA GLU A 7 12.13 -19.05 15.00
C GLU A 7 11.75 -18.00 13.95
N GLU A 8 10.87 -17.07 14.30
CA GLU A 8 10.45 -16.00 13.38
C GLU A 8 11.60 -15.02 13.05
N ILE A 9 12.46 -14.69 14.02
CA ILE A 9 13.66 -13.86 13.78
C ILE A 9 14.61 -14.59 12.83
N GLU A 10 14.85 -15.88 13.06
CA GLU A 10 15.75 -16.69 12.24
C GLU A 10 15.21 -16.88 10.81
N ASP A 11 13.91 -17.09 10.63
CA ASP A 11 13.25 -17.15 9.31
C ASP A 11 13.44 -15.83 8.53
N ILE A 12 13.33 -14.69 9.20
CA ILE A 12 13.57 -13.38 8.57
C ILE A 12 15.04 -13.26 8.17
N LYS A 13 15.98 -13.61 9.05
CA LYS A 13 17.42 -13.56 8.77
C LYS A 13 17.81 -14.44 7.58
N GLN A 14 17.26 -15.64 7.50
CA GLN A 14 17.50 -16.55 6.37
C GLN A 14 17.01 -15.93 5.06
N LYS A 15 15.84 -15.28 5.05
CA LYS A 15 15.29 -14.62 3.86
C LYS A 15 16.09 -13.40 3.44
N VAL A 16 16.58 -12.63 4.41
CA VAL A 16 17.50 -11.51 4.21
C VAL A 16 18.77 -12.00 3.51
N GLN A 17 19.34 -13.13 3.93
CA GLN A 17 20.55 -13.69 3.32
C GLN A 17 20.30 -14.34 1.95
N ALA A 18 19.11 -14.91 1.75
CA ALA A 18 18.78 -15.64 0.52
C ALA A 18 18.44 -14.73 -0.67
N HIS A 19 18.05 -13.47 -0.45
CA HIS A 19 17.61 -12.56 -1.50
C HIS A 19 18.53 -11.36 -1.65
N SER A 20 18.77 -10.94 -2.89
CA SER A 20 19.63 -9.78 -3.18
C SER A 20 18.96 -8.44 -2.88
N VAL A 21 17.63 -8.37 -2.95
CA VAL A 21 16.86 -7.14 -2.72
C VAL A 21 15.86 -7.34 -1.59
N ILE A 22 15.94 -6.45 -0.61
CA ILE A 22 15.05 -6.40 0.56
C ILE A 22 14.38 -5.03 0.55
N GLY A 23 13.07 -5.02 0.81
CA GLY A 23 12.29 -3.80 0.91
C GLY A 23 11.37 -3.80 2.12
N ILE A 24 11.04 -2.60 2.57
CA ILE A 24 10.04 -2.34 3.61
C ILE A 24 8.82 -1.74 2.93
N VAL A 25 7.65 -2.32 3.19
CA VAL A 25 6.39 -1.89 2.59
C VAL A 25 5.39 -1.56 3.70
N GLY A 26 4.89 -0.33 3.69
CA GLY A 26 3.77 0.07 4.53
C GLY A 26 2.46 -0.52 4.03
N MET A 27 1.72 -1.18 4.91
CA MET A 27 0.48 -1.90 4.61
C MET A 27 -0.76 -1.25 5.21
N ARG A 28 -0.62 -0.04 5.76
CA ARG A 28 -1.69 0.68 6.45
C ARG A 28 -2.93 0.81 5.57
N GLY A 29 -4.08 0.43 6.13
CA GLY A 29 -5.38 0.59 5.48
C GLY A 29 -5.64 -0.38 4.31
N MET A 30 -4.76 -1.35 4.05
CA MET A 30 -4.96 -2.32 2.97
C MET A 30 -5.93 -3.43 3.38
N PRO A 31 -7.10 -3.57 2.73
CA PRO A 31 -8.03 -4.66 3.00
C PRO A 31 -7.43 -6.02 2.63
N ALA A 32 -7.88 -7.08 3.31
CA ALA A 32 -7.39 -8.44 3.08
C ALA A 32 -7.48 -8.90 1.60
N LYS A 33 -8.53 -8.52 0.88
CA LYS A 33 -8.69 -8.84 -0.56
C LYS A 33 -7.60 -8.20 -1.43
N GLN A 34 -7.20 -6.97 -1.13
CA GLN A 34 -6.14 -6.29 -1.87
C GLN A 34 -4.78 -6.95 -1.59
N LEU A 35 -4.51 -7.25 -0.32
CA LEU A 35 -3.29 -7.93 0.10
C LEU A 35 -3.15 -9.32 -0.53
N GLN A 36 -4.25 -10.09 -0.59
CA GLN A 36 -4.28 -11.38 -1.27
C GLN A 36 -4.02 -11.25 -2.78
N SER A 37 -4.56 -10.21 -3.42
CA SER A 37 -4.34 -9.98 -4.86
C SER A 37 -2.90 -9.60 -5.13
N MET A 38 -2.35 -8.67 -4.35
CA MET A 38 -0.93 -8.30 -4.39
C MET A 38 -0.02 -9.51 -4.19
N ARG A 39 -0.33 -10.41 -3.24
CA ARG A 39 0.44 -11.66 -3.04
C ARG A 39 0.40 -12.58 -4.25
N ARG A 40 -0.71 -12.66 -4.98
CA ARG A 40 -0.81 -13.45 -6.22
C ARG A 40 0.02 -12.84 -7.33
N ASP A 41 -0.02 -11.52 -7.48
CA ASP A 41 0.72 -10.81 -8.53
C ASP A 41 2.25 -10.86 -8.32
N LEU A 42 2.67 -10.91 -7.05
CA LEU A 42 4.07 -11.05 -6.63
C LEU A 42 4.57 -12.50 -6.66
N LEU A 43 3.68 -13.48 -6.82
CA LEU A 43 4.06 -14.90 -6.77
C LEU A 43 5.09 -15.23 -7.86
N GLY A 44 6.21 -15.84 -7.45
CA GLY A 44 7.34 -16.15 -8.34
C GLY A 44 8.25 -14.95 -8.68
N LYS A 45 7.96 -13.76 -8.17
CA LYS A 45 8.76 -12.53 -8.40
C LYS A 45 9.30 -11.93 -7.11
N ALA A 46 8.48 -11.92 -6.07
CA ALA A 46 8.86 -11.42 -4.76
C ALA A 46 8.06 -12.12 -3.66
N LEU A 47 8.70 -12.31 -2.51
CA LEU A 47 8.11 -12.88 -1.32
C LEU A 47 7.71 -11.75 -0.36
N LEU A 48 6.41 -11.68 -0.03
CA LEU A 48 5.89 -10.76 0.99
C LEU A 48 5.74 -11.48 2.33
N LYS A 49 6.44 -11.02 3.37
CA LYS A 49 6.37 -11.56 4.74
C LYS A 49 5.94 -10.46 5.71
N MET A 50 4.84 -10.71 6.42
CA MET A 50 4.38 -9.85 7.51
C MET A 50 4.81 -10.46 8.82
N SER A 51 5.34 -9.62 9.71
CA SER A 51 5.73 -10.03 11.05
C SER A 51 5.59 -8.86 12.02
N ARG A 52 5.79 -9.10 13.32
CA ARG A 52 5.70 -8.01 14.30
C ARG A 52 6.87 -7.05 14.11
N ASN A 53 6.62 -5.74 14.12
CA ASN A 53 7.66 -4.71 13.94
C ASN A 53 8.85 -4.90 14.89
N THR A 54 8.60 -5.29 16.14
CA THR A 54 9.67 -5.54 17.12
C THR A 54 10.54 -6.75 16.76
N LEU A 55 9.98 -7.78 16.12
CA LEU A 55 10.74 -8.93 15.63
C LEU A 55 11.51 -8.57 14.36
N ILE A 56 10.90 -7.78 13.47
CA ILE A 56 11.57 -7.29 12.26
C ILE A 56 12.77 -6.41 12.63
N LYS A 57 12.59 -5.41 13.50
CA LYS A 57 13.68 -4.53 13.96
C LYS A 57 14.84 -5.35 14.53
N ARG A 58 14.52 -6.29 15.42
CA ARG A 58 15.52 -7.17 16.01
C ARG A 58 16.21 -8.07 14.99
N ALA A 59 15.48 -8.62 14.01
CA ALA A 59 16.08 -9.42 12.95
C ALA A 59 17.01 -8.60 12.07
N LEU A 60 16.68 -7.34 11.79
CA LEU A 60 17.54 -6.41 11.05
C LEU A 60 18.79 -6.03 11.85
N GLU A 61 18.66 -5.70 13.13
CA GLU A 61 19.78 -5.42 14.05
C GLU A 61 20.72 -6.62 14.22
N GLU A 62 20.19 -7.84 14.21
CA GLU A 62 20.97 -9.09 14.28
C GLU A 62 21.50 -9.56 12.90
N SER A 63 21.24 -8.80 11.84
CA SER A 63 21.71 -9.04 10.46
C SER A 63 22.86 -8.08 10.08
N ASP A 64 23.20 -8.00 8.79
CA ASP A 64 24.26 -7.14 8.26
C ASP A 64 24.04 -5.67 8.64
N GLU A 65 25.10 -4.97 9.08
CA GLU A 65 25.06 -3.55 9.47
C GLU A 65 24.47 -2.66 8.36
N LYS A 66 24.63 -3.05 7.09
CA LYS A 66 24.09 -2.31 5.94
C LYS A 66 22.57 -2.18 5.94
N ILE A 67 21.86 -3.09 6.61
CA ILE A 67 20.39 -3.09 6.66
C ILE A 67 19.84 -2.62 8.01
N HIS A 68 20.70 -2.29 8.97
CA HIS A 68 20.26 -1.79 10.28
C HIS A 68 19.43 -0.51 10.16
N SER A 69 19.87 0.41 9.28
CA SER A 69 19.16 1.66 9.00
C SER A 69 17.77 1.46 8.40
N MET A 70 17.47 0.27 7.86
CA MET A 70 16.12 -0.05 7.40
C MET A 70 15.13 -0.10 8.56
N GLY A 71 15.60 -0.41 9.78
CA GLY A 71 14.77 -0.45 10.99
C GLY A 71 14.08 0.88 11.33
N ASP A 72 14.65 2.01 10.89
CA ASP A 72 14.11 3.35 11.12
C ASP A 72 12.86 3.63 10.28
N PHE A 73 12.70 2.95 9.14
CA PHE A 73 11.54 3.10 8.26
C PHE A 73 10.35 2.21 8.65
N ILE A 74 10.47 1.44 9.74
CA ILE A 74 9.41 0.55 10.22
C ILE A 74 8.44 1.36 11.07
N GLU A 75 7.30 1.69 10.47
CA GLU A 75 6.20 2.42 11.10
C GLU A 75 4.87 1.65 10.98
N ASP A 76 4.02 1.79 12.01
CA ASP A 76 2.66 1.26 12.07
C ASP A 76 2.51 -0.21 11.59
N GLN A 77 1.89 -0.45 10.44
CA GLN A 77 1.72 -1.78 9.84
C GLN A 77 2.69 -1.95 8.68
N THR A 78 3.74 -2.75 8.89
CA THR A 78 4.81 -2.95 7.92
C THR A 78 4.93 -4.42 7.50
N ALA A 79 5.30 -4.65 6.25
CA ALA A 79 5.70 -5.94 5.70
C ALA A 79 7.11 -5.85 5.11
N LEU A 80 7.83 -6.97 5.15
CA LEU A 80 9.08 -7.15 4.41
C LEU A 80 8.76 -7.74 3.04
N ILE A 81 9.46 -7.23 2.03
CA ILE A 81 9.47 -7.83 0.69
C ILE A 81 10.88 -8.28 0.36
N PHE A 82 10.99 -9.50 -0.16
CA PHE A 82 12.24 -10.10 -0.58
C PHE A 82 12.13 -10.45 -2.06
N SER A 83 13.12 -10.08 -2.86
CA SER A 83 13.12 -10.33 -4.30
C SER A 83 14.54 -10.44 -4.83
N GLU A 84 14.68 -11.09 -5.98
CA GLU A 84 15.91 -11.07 -6.77
C GLU A 84 15.86 -10.03 -7.91
N ILE A 85 14.72 -9.36 -8.06
CA ILE A 85 14.47 -8.38 -9.11
C ILE A 85 15.08 -7.04 -8.71
N ASP A 86 15.62 -6.34 -9.70
CA ASP A 86 16.11 -4.96 -9.57
C ASP A 86 15.14 -4.05 -8.76
N PRO A 87 15.64 -3.23 -7.82
CA PRO A 87 14.81 -2.40 -6.95
C PRO A 87 13.84 -1.47 -7.68
N PHE A 88 14.22 -0.90 -8.83
CA PHE A 88 13.35 0.00 -9.58
C PHE A 88 12.21 -0.77 -10.25
N LYS A 89 12.49 -1.96 -10.76
CA LYS A 89 11.46 -2.86 -11.30
C LYS A 89 10.52 -3.34 -10.19
N LEU A 90 11.06 -3.69 -9.02
CA LEU A 90 10.26 -4.08 -7.86
C LEU A 90 9.32 -2.94 -7.43
N TYR A 91 9.84 -1.72 -7.32
CA TYR A 91 9.04 -0.53 -7.00
C TYR A 91 7.87 -0.35 -8.00
N ARG A 92 8.17 -0.36 -9.30
CA ARG A 92 7.13 -0.23 -10.35
C ARG A 92 6.10 -1.35 -10.29
N LEU A 93 6.51 -2.56 -9.93
CA LEU A 93 5.61 -3.70 -9.82
C LEU A 93 4.67 -3.55 -8.61
N ILE A 94 5.21 -3.15 -7.46
CA ILE A 94 4.42 -2.84 -6.26
C ILE A 94 3.45 -1.69 -6.56
N GLU A 95 3.92 -0.62 -7.21
CA GLU A 95 3.10 0.53 -7.56
C GLU A 95 1.93 0.15 -8.47
N LYS A 96 2.15 -0.72 -9.46
CA LYS A 96 1.09 -1.27 -10.31
C LYS A 96 0.10 -2.16 -9.56
N SER A 97 0.57 -2.90 -8.55
CA SER A 97 -0.30 -3.75 -7.72
C SER A 97 -1.12 -2.94 -6.70
N LYS A 98 -0.81 -1.65 -6.52
CA LYS A 98 -1.54 -0.78 -5.61
C LYS A 98 -2.90 -0.43 -6.20
N LEU A 99 -3.93 -1.11 -5.72
CA LEU A 99 -5.30 -0.81 -6.08
C LEU A 99 -5.72 0.54 -5.47
N PRO A 100 -6.36 1.44 -6.26
CA PRO A 100 -6.94 2.65 -5.70
C PRO A 100 -8.00 2.26 -4.68
N ALA A 101 -7.80 2.66 -3.43
CA ALA A 101 -8.79 2.52 -2.39
C ALA A 101 -9.67 3.78 -2.37
N PRO A 102 -11.00 3.65 -2.30
CA PRO A 102 -11.87 4.82 -2.11
C PRO A 102 -11.51 5.51 -0.80
N ALA A 103 -11.36 6.83 -0.83
CA ALA A 103 -11.11 7.64 0.35
C ALA A 103 -12.30 7.51 1.31
N LYS A 104 -12.04 7.24 2.59
CA LYS A 104 -13.08 7.24 3.62
C LYS A 104 -13.26 8.66 4.17
N PRO A 105 -14.45 9.00 4.68
CA PRO A 105 -14.65 10.25 5.40
C PRO A 105 -13.63 10.39 6.53
N GLY A 106 -12.87 11.49 6.54
CA GLY A 106 -11.82 11.76 7.54
C GLY A 106 -10.41 11.27 7.17
N ASP A 107 -10.22 10.62 6.01
CA ASP A 107 -8.87 10.26 5.55
C ASP A 107 -8.10 11.52 5.09
N ILE A 108 -6.87 11.69 5.60
CA ILE A 108 -5.94 12.69 5.10
C ILE A 108 -5.24 12.09 3.87
N LEU A 109 -5.59 12.60 2.68
CA LEU A 109 -5.02 12.13 1.43
C LEU A 109 -3.66 12.75 1.19
N SER A 110 -2.67 11.92 0.84
CA SER A 110 -1.31 12.38 0.51
C SER A 110 -1.19 12.91 -0.92
N LYS A 111 -2.23 12.76 -1.74
CA LYS A 111 -2.29 13.22 -3.14
C LYS A 111 -3.56 14.04 -3.33
N ASP A 112 -3.48 15.01 -4.25
CA ASP A 112 -4.63 15.83 -4.62
C ASP A 112 -5.75 14.97 -5.24
N VAL A 113 -6.99 15.25 -4.84
CA VAL A 113 -8.19 14.65 -5.44
C VAL A 113 -8.59 15.51 -6.62
N ILE A 114 -8.35 15.00 -7.82
CA ILE A 114 -8.74 15.68 -9.06
C ILE A 114 -10.07 15.10 -9.54
N ILE A 115 -11.02 15.99 -9.80
CA ILE A 115 -12.32 15.64 -10.35
C ILE A 115 -12.35 16.10 -11.80
N GLU A 116 -12.49 15.15 -12.72
CA GLU A 116 -12.51 15.45 -14.15
C GLU A 116 -13.84 16.10 -14.56
N LYS A 117 -13.74 17.08 -15.47
CA LYS A 117 -14.88 17.77 -16.06
C LYS A 117 -15.56 16.83 -17.06
N GLY A 118 -16.88 16.75 -17.02
CA GLY A 118 -17.63 15.95 -17.99
C GLY A 118 -18.97 15.43 -17.52
N PRO A 119 -19.72 14.76 -18.41
CA PRO A 119 -21.00 14.18 -18.09
C PRO A 119 -20.83 12.96 -17.19
N THR A 120 -21.46 13.00 -16.03
CA THR A 120 -21.53 11.86 -15.12
C THR A 120 -22.69 10.94 -15.49
N SER A 121 -22.66 9.71 -14.99
CA SER A 121 -23.74 8.73 -15.14
C SER A 121 -24.92 8.96 -14.18
N PHE A 122 -24.88 10.02 -13.37
CA PHE A 122 -25.91 10.31 -12.39
C PHE A 122 -27.15 10.94 -13.04
N LYS A 123 -28.32 10.46 -12.59
CA LYS A 123 -29.60 11.06 -12.97
C LYS A 123 -29.77 12.42 -12.28
N PRO A 124 -30.48 13.38 -12.91
CA PRO A 124 -30.81 14.66 -12.29
C PRO A 124 -31.59 14.44 -10.98
N GLY A 125 -31.19 15.14 -9.92
CA GLY A 125 -31.79 14.99 -8.60
C GLY A 125 -31.04 15.79 -7.52
N PRO A 126 -31.28 15.50 -6.22
CA PRO A 126 -30.63 16.19 -5.09
C PRO A 126 -29.11 16.14 -5.11
N ILE A 127 -28.52 15.16 -5.81
CA ILE A 127 -27.08 14.96 -5.97
C ILE A 127 -26.35 16.19 -6.52
N VAL A 128 -27.03 17.04 -7.31
CA VAL A 128 -26.43 18.29 -7.82
C VAL A 128 -26.14 19.26 -6.68
N GLY A 129 -27.08 19.39 -5.73
CA GLY A 129 -26.91 20.24 -4.54
C GLY A 129 -25.87 19.68 -3.57
N GLU A 130 -25.78 18.36 -3.43
CA GLU A 130 -24.74 17.70 -2.64
C GLU A 130 -23.33 17.96 -3.22
N LEU A 131 -23.17 17.82 -4.54
CA LEU A 131 -21.91 18.10 -5.22
C LEU A 131 -21.51 19.58 -5.07
N GLN A 132 -22.46 20.50 -5.25
CA GLN A 132 -22.20 21.94 -5.07
C GLN A 132 -21.82 22.27 -3.62
N SER A 133 -22.47 21.66 -2.63
CA SER A 133 -22.15 21.83 -1.20
C SER A 133 -20.77 21.28 -0.84
N ALA A 134 -20.29 20.27 -1.58
CA ALA A 134 -18.93 19.73 -1.47
C ALA A 134 -17.87 20.55 -2.25
N GLY A 135 -18.24 21.69 -2.84
CA GLY A 135 -17.32 22.54 -3.61
C GLY A 135 -17.13 22.10 -5.07
N ILE A 136 -17.93 21.14 -5.56
CA ILE A 136 -17.87 20.61 -6.92
C ILE A 136 -18.93 21.32 -7.76
N SER A 137 -18.50 22.12 -8.74
CA SER A 137 -19.43 22.83 -9.63
C SER A 137 -20.13 21.86 -10.57
N ALA A 138 -21.31 21.36 -10.19
CA ALA A 138 -22.15 20.50 -11.00
C ALA A 138 -23.37 21.25 -11.58
N ALA A 139 -23.77 20.90 -12.81
CA ALA A 139 -24.95 21.43 -13.50
C ALA A 139 -25.71 20.31 -14.22
N ILE A 140 -26.98 20.54 -14.56
CA ILE A 140 -27.77 19.59 -15.37
C ILE A 140 -27.76 20.07 -16.82
N GLU A 141 -27.25 19.26 -17.74
CA GLU A 141 -27.34 19.51 -19.18
C GLU A 141 -27.76 18.22 -19.89
N GLY A 142 -28.75 18.30 -20.79
CA GLY A 142 -29.23 17.14 -21.56
C GLY A 142 -29.79 15.98 -20.72
N GLY A 143 -30.31 16.26 -19.51
CA GLY A 143 -30.86 15.24 -18.62
C GLY A 143 -29.80 14.42 -17.86
N LYS A 144 -28.55 14.88 -17.83
CA LYS A 144 -27.46 14.29 -17.02
C LYS A 144 -26.76 15.36 -16.17
N VAL A 145 -26.16 14.93 -15.07
CA VAL A 145 -25.35 15.81 -14.23
C VAL A 145 -23.94 15.93 -14.84
N ILE A 146 -23.50 17.14 -15.14
CA ILE A 146 -22.17 17.47 -15.67
C ILE A 146 -21.37 18.19 -14.61
N ILE A 147 -20.09 17.84 -14.46
CA ILE A 147 -19.12 18.56 -13.63
C ILE A 147 -18.39 19.59 -14.52
N ARG A 148 -18.37 20.84 -14.09
CA ARG A 148 -17.77 22.00 -14.78
C ARG A 148 -16.32 22.26 -14.38
#